data_AF-A0A1Y3WQ52-F1
#
_entry.id   AF-A0A1Y3WQ52-F1
#
_cell.length_a   1.000
_cell.length_b   1.000
_cell.length_c   1.000
_cell.angle_alpha   90.00
_cell.angle_beta   90.00
_cell.angle_gamma   90.00
#
_symmetry.space_group_name_H-M   'P 1'
#
loop_
_entity.id
_entity.type
_entity.pdbx_description
1 polymer ?
#
loop_
_entity_poly.entity_id
_entity_poly.type
_entity_poly.pdbx_seq_one_letter_code
_entity_poly.pdbx_strand_id
1 'polypeptide(L)'
;MIERRRIMQFEEKLDVIEEDIAQYSRELLDILLKDRTTNENIIWATSDYISHGELYAATEQIYASLITGVHSKLIQPRVAKAHEQKNSRTRDKAEVFTPSWICNAQNNLVDEHWFGRSNVFNIQQDSTWTATKQVVFSEDKQHTWKHYVDARRIEVSCGEAPYLVSRYDTVTGEPIELFSRIGLLDRKLRVVTENASDESEWLKWAYRAYESVYGFEFQGDNLLLARENLLYTFIDYMRYALKRTPTLNELKKVATIISWNLWQMDGLTYGPPLCDIQEEMNQLSLFDFIETETLIVQKPAQSRCKIKDWRSKVIVEYYSLVKGER
;
A
#
# COMPACT_ATOMS: atom_id res chain seq x y z
N MET A 1 25.26 -25.84 -17.90
CA MET A 1 24.97 -24.43 -18.19
C MET A 1 24.87 -23.71 -16.86
N ILE A 2 25.79 -22.78 -16.59
CA ILE A 2 25.78 -21.99 -15.36
C ILE A 2 24.59 -21.04 -15.45
N GLU A 3 23.58 -21.29 -14.63
CA GLU A 3 22.44 -20.39 -14.47
C GLU A 3 23.00 -19.08 -13.91
N ARG A 4 23.15 -18.08 -14.78
CA ARG A 4 23.48 -16.72 -14.37
C ARG A 4 22.34 -16.28 -13.46
N ARG A 5 22.56 -16.26 -12.15
CA ARG A 5 21.72 -15.52 -11.20
C ARG A 5 21.56 -14.10 -11.77
N ARG A 6 20.39 -13.78 -12.31
CA ARG A 6 20.05 -12.40 -12.65
C ARG A 6 20.11 -11.62 -11.35
N ILE A 7 21.13 -10.77 -11.22
CA ILE A 7 21.20 -9.80 -10.14
C ILE A 7 20.17 -8.75 -10.48
N MET A 8 19.12 -8.65 -9.68
CA MET A 8 18.09 -7.64 -9.85
C MET A 8 18.63 -6.30 -9.37
N GLN A 9 18.72 -5.33 -10.27
CA GLN A 9 18.98 -3.93 -9.93
C GLN A 9 17.63 -3.22 -9.80
N PHE A 10 17.00 -3.30 -8.62
CA PHE A 10 16.01 -2.28 -8.27
C PHE A 10 16.75 -0.94 -8.17
N GLU A 11 16.71 -0.12 -9.22
CA GLU A 11 17.25 1.24 -9.18
C GLU A 11 16.29 2.13 -8.38
N GLU A 12 16.82 3.14 -7.68
CA GLU A 12 16.00 4.17 -7.04
C GLU A 12 15.39 5.09 -8.11
N LYS A 13 14.33 4.60 -8.75
CA LYS A 13 13.49 5.37 -9.67
C LYS A 13 12.21 5.78 -8.96
N LEU A 14 11.71 6.95 -9.35
CA LEU A 14 10.40 7.45 -8.93
C LEU A 14 9.31 6.42 -9.23
N ASP A 15 9.26 6.00 -10.49
CA ASP A 15 8.31 5.02 -10.99
C ASP A 15 8.84 3.60 -10.72
N VAL A 16 8.01 2.79 -10.08
CA VAL A 16 8.25 1.35 -9.96
C VAL A 16 7.68 0.71 -11.21
N ILE A 17 8.53 0.10 -12.01
CA ILE A 17 8.09 -0.51 -13.27
C ILE A 17 7.58 -1.92 -12.96
N GLU A 18 6.32 -2.20 -13.28
CA GLU A 18 5.67 -3.50 -13.04
C GLU A 18 6.40 -4.62 -13.80
N GLU A 19 6.94 -4.29 -14.97
CA GLU A 19 7.79 -5.18 -15.77
C GLU A 19 9.00 -5.67 -14.97
N ASP A 20 9.64 -4.83 -14.16
CA ASP A 20 10.81 -5.23 -13.37
C ASP A 20 10.40 -6.28 -12.32
N ILE A 21 9.25 -6.09 -11.68
CA ILE A 21 8.68 -7.05 -10.72
C ILE A 21 8.32 -8.36 -11.43
N ALA A 22 7.62 -8.28 -12.56
CA ALA A 22 7.17 -9.44 -13.33
C ALA A 22 8.33 -10.26 -13.89
N GLN A 23 9.38 -9.60 -14.40
CA GLN A 23 10.59 -10.25 -14.91
C GLN A 23 11.38 -10.94 -13.81
N TYR A 24 11.36 -10.41 -12.59
CA TYR A 24 11.97 -11.07 -11.44
C TYR A 24 11.13 -12.25 -10.96
N SER A 25 9.82 -12.05 -10.78
CA SER A 25 8.89 -13.09 -10.40
C SER A 25 7.46 -12.66 -10.72
N ARG A 26 6.84 -13.31 -11.71
CA ARG A 26 5.41 -13.12 -12.01
C ARG A 26 4.52 -13.36 -10.79
N GLU A 27 4.83 -14.40 -10.01
CA GLU A 27 4.11 -14.70 -8.77
C GLU A 27 4.18 -13.57 -7.74
N LEU A 28 5.27 -12.79 -7.71
CA LEU A 28 5.37 -11.63 -6.82
C LEU A 28 4.38 -10.54 -7.22
N LEU A 29 4.26 -10.25 -8.52
CA LEU A 29 3.27 -9.31 -9.04
C LEU A 29 1.84 -9.82 -8.81
N ASP A 30 1.59 -11.12 -9.01
CA ASP A 30 0.29 -11.74 -8.75
C ASP A 30 -0.12 -11.59 -7.26
N ILE A 31 0.83 -11.69 -6.33
CA ILE A 31 0.57 -11.44 -4.91
C ILE A 31 0.19 -9.97 -4.67
N LEU A 32 0.85 -9.01 -5.33
CA LEU A 32 0.56 -7.58 -5.19
C LEU A 32 -0.75 -7.17 -5.85
N LEU A 33 -1.22 -7.89 -6.88
CA LEU A 33 -2.52 -7.66 -7.50
C LEU A 33 -3.67 -8.33 -6.76
N LYS A 34 -3.38 -9.26 -5.85
CA LYS A 34 -4.41 -10.05 -5.16
C LYS A 34 -5.32 -9.18 -4.28
N ASP A 35 -6.63 -9.35 -4.45
CA ASP A 35 -7.63 -8.97 -3.47
C ASP A 35 -7.89 -10.15 -2.50
N ARG A 36 -7.75 -9.89 -1.20
CA ARG A 36 -7.88 -10.91 -0.15
C ARG A 36 -9.33 -11.15 0.29
N THR A 37 -10.24 -10.25 -0.06
CA THR A 37 -11.68 -10.36 0.20
C THR A 37 -12.35 -11.22 -0.85
N THR A 38 -12.14 -10.91 -2.13
CA THR A 38 -12.78 -11.58 -3.27
C THR A 38 -12.02 -12.84 -3.71
N ASN A 39 -10.73 -12.94 -3.36
CA ASN A 39 -9.81 -13.95 -3.87
C ASN A 39 -9.62 -13.87 -5.40
N GLU A 40 -9.89 -12.71 -5.99
CA GLU A 40 -9.57 -12.35 -7.37
C GLU A 40 -8.45 -11.29 -7.37
N ASN A 41 -8.13 -10.69 -8.52
CA ASN A 41 -7.30 -9.48 -8.54
C ASN A 41 -8.12 -8.24 -8.13
N ILE A 42 -7.43 -7.20 -7.67
CA ILE A 42 -8.01 -5.86 -7.55
C ILE A 42 -8.52 -5.38 -8.91
N ILE A 43 -9.58 -4.59 -8.90
CA ILE A 43 -10.20 -4.04 -10.12
C ILE A 43 -9.70 -2.62 -10.39
N TRP A 44 -9.84 -2.13 -11.62
CA TRP A 44 -9.45 -0.76 -11.97
C TRP A 44 -10.16 0.29 -11.09
N ALA A 45 -11.46 0.13 -10.88
CA ALA A 45 -12.34 1.07 -10.17
C ALA A 45 -12.24 2.53 -10.68
N THR A 46 -11.77 2.69 -11.91
CA THR A 46 -11.68 3.96 -12.64
C THR A 46 -11.88 3.70 -14.13
N SER A 47 -12.42 4.68 -14.84
CA SER A 47 -12.62 4.63 -16.29
C SER A 47 -11.44 5.22 -17.07
N ASP A 48 -10.38 5.67 -16.39
CA ASP A 48 -9.25 6.38 -17.01
C ASP A 48 -8.53 5.56 -18.09
N TYR A 49 -8.62 4.22 -18.01
CA TYR A 49 -7.91 3.31 -18.89
C TYR A 49 -8.79 2.70 -19.98
N ILE A 50 -10.10 3.00 -20.02
CA ILE A 50 -11.06 2.37 -20.94
C ILE A 50 -10.67 2.49 -22.42
N SER A 51 -9.94 3.56 -22.79
CA SER A 51 -9.43 3.74 -24.16
C SER A 51 -8.46 2.66 -24.62
N HIS A 52 -7.91 1.86 -23.70
CA HIS A 52 -7.04 0.72 -24.00
C HIS A 52 -7.81 -0.58 -24.27
N GLY A 53 -9.14 -0.60 -24.10
CA GLY A 53 -10.02 -1.72 -24.43
C GLY A 53 -10.97 -2.08 -23.29
N GLU A 54 -11.88 -3.02 -23.56
CA GLU A 54 -12.94 -3.42 -22.62
C GLU A 54 -12.40 -3.99 -21.30
N LEU A 55 -11.26 -4.70 -21.35
CA LEU A 55 -10.56 -5.24 -20.17
C LEU A 55 -9.98 -4.17 -19.22
N TYR A 56 -10.06 -2.90 -19.61
CA TYR A 56 -9.66 -1.73 -18.80
C TYR A 56 -10.86 -0.96 -18.24
N ALA A 57 -12.07 -1.54 -18.32
CA ALA A 57 -13.25 -0.95 -17.69
C ALA A 57 -13.14 -0.96 -16.16
N ALA A 58 -13.85 -0.04 -15.51
CA ALA A 58 -13.75 0.16 -14.07
C ALA A 58 -14.09 -1.09 -13.24
N THR A 59 -14.94 -1.97 -13.75
CA THR A 59 -15.35 -3.23 -13.11
C THR A 59 -14.41 -4.40 -13.38
N GLU A 60 -13.45 -4.24 -14.29
CA GLU A 60 -12.54 -5.32 -14.71
C GLU A 60 -11.34 -5.44 -13.79
N GLN A 61 -10.83 -6.68 -13.69
CA GLN A 61 -9.64 -7.01 -12.92
C GLN A 61 -8.36 -6.47 -13.58
N ILE A 62 -7.42 -6.02 -12.76
CA ILE A 62 -6.08 -5.68 -13.22
C ILE A 62 -5.27 -6.97 -13.35
N TYR A 63 -5.10 -7.47 -14.57
CA TYR A 63 -4.21 -8.59 -14.85
C TYR A 63 -2.79 -8.11 -15.15
N ALA A 64 -1.77 -8.87 -14.73
CA ALA A 64 -0.37 -8.58 -15.02
C ALA A 64 -0.11 -8.33 -16.52
N SER A 65 -0.79 -9.07 -17.42
CA SER A 65 -0.66 -8.88 -18.87
C SER A 65 -1.15 -7.52 -19.39
N LEU A 66 -2.01 -6.82 -18.64
CA LEU A 66 -2.53 -5.49 -18.99
C LEU A 66 -1.60 -4.35 -18.57
N ILE A 67 -0.63 -4.62 -17.69
CA ILE A 67 0.27 -3.62 -17.09
C ILE A 67 1.75 -3.94 -17.30
N THR A 68 2.06 -4.94 -18.14
CA THR A 68 3.43 -5.36 -18.47
C THR A 68 3.68 -5.25 -19.97
N GLY A 69 4.93 -5.48 -20.40
CA GLY A 69 5.32 -5.40 -21.81
C GLY A 69 5.11 -4.01 -22.39
N VAL A 70 4.26 -3.89 -23.43
CA VAL A 70 3.97 -2.61 -24.07
C VAL A 70 3.20 -1.63 -23.16
N HIS A 71 2.59 -2.12 -22.08
CA HIS A 71 1.85 -1.35 -21.09
C HIS A 71 2.60 -1.14 -19.77
N SER A 72 3.91 -1.42 -19.73
CA SER A 72 4.79 -1.28 -18.54
C SER A 72 4.96 0.14 -17.99
N LYS A 73 4.29 1.13 -18.57
CA LYS A 73 4.26 2.52 -18.12
C LYS A 73 2.84 3.06 -18.06
N LEU A 74 1.86 2.17 -17.98
CA LEU A 74 0.45 2.52 -18.01
C LEU A 74 0.01 3.08 -16.66
N ILE A 75 0.31 2.35 -15.60
CA ILE A 75 0.16 2.82 -14.22
C ILE A 75 1.48 3.50 -13.87
N GLN A 76 1.39 4.73 -13.41
CA GLN A 76 2.55 5.53 -13.02
C GLN A 76 2.17 6.41 -11.84
N PRO A 77 3.15 6.79 -10.98
CA PRO A 77 2.95 7.80 -9.97
C PRO A 77 2.31 9.04 -10.58
N ARG A 78 1.37 9.62 -9.86
CA ARG A 78 0.60 10.73 -10.39
C ARG A 78 1.46 11.92 -10.78
N VAL A 79 2.60 12.14 -10.13
CA VAL A 79 3.54 13.18 -10.53
C VAL A 79 4.10 12.97 -11.94
N ALA A 80 4.20 11.73 -12.41
CA ALA A 80 4.62 11.37 -13.77
C ALA A 80 3.49 11.41 -14.81
N LYS A 81 2.21 11.41 -14.41
CA LYS A 81 1.06 11.48 -15.33
C LYS A 81 0.97 12.84 -16.06
N ALA A 82 0.33 12.86 -17.23
CA ALA A 82 0.12 14.11 -17.97
C ALA A 82 -0.80 15.09 -17.22
N HIS A 83 -0.57 16.40 -17.38
CA HIS A 83 -1.28 17.45 -16.61
C HIS A 83 -2.81 17.39 -16.79
N GLU A 84 -3.31 17.03 -17.97
CA GLU A 84 -4.76 16.91 -18.23
C GLU A 84 -5.42 15.78 -17.42
N GLN A 85 -4.74 14.63 -17.31
CA GLN A 85 -5.19 13.49 -16.49
C GLN A 85 -5.16 13.81 -14.99
N LYS A 86 -4.23 14.67 -14.54
CA LYS A 86 -4.20 15.11 -13.13
C LYS A 86 -5.41 15.96 -12.77
N ASN A 87 -5.84 16.86 -13.67
CA ASN A 87 -6.94 17.79 -13.42
C ASN A 87 -8.30 17.08 -13.38
N SER A 88 -8.55 16.12 -14.29
CA SER A 88 -9.80 15.34 -14.28
C SER A 88 -9.95 14.54 -13.00
N ARG A 89 -8.88 13.88 -12.52
CA ARG A 89 -8.94 13.07 -11.29
C ARG A 89 -9.14 13.90 -10.02
N THR A 90 -8.52 15.08 -9.88
CA THR A 90 -8.83 15.96 -8.73
C THR A 90 -10.30 16.39 -8.73
N ARG A 91 -10.85 16.75 -9.89
CA ARG A 91 -12.23 17.23 -9.98
C ARG A 91 -13.25 16.10 -9.82
N ASP A 92 -13.02 14.97 -10.48
CA ASP A 92 -14.02 13.91 -10.67
C ASP A 92 -13.88 12.78 -9.63
N LYS A 93 -12.71 12.63 -8.99
CA LYS A 93 -12.40 11.58 -8.01
C LYS A 93 -11.99 12.10 -6.64
N ALA A 94 -12.06 13.42 -6.43
CA ALA A 94 -11.60 14.09 -5.20
C ALA A 94 -10.16 13.70 -4.81
N GLU A 95 -9.32 13.41 -5.80
CA GLU A 95 -7.96 12.95 -5.57
C GLU A 95 -7.07 14.16 -5.21
N VAL A 96 -6.69 14.27 -3.93
CA VAL A 96 -5.94 15.41 -3.37
C VAL A 96 -4.47 15.06 -3.15
N PHE A 97 -3.57 15.97 -3.54
CA PHE A 97 -2.15 15.88 -3.22
C PHE A 97 -1.92 16.35 -1.79
N THR A 98 -1.42 15.47 -0.94
CA THR A 98 -0.82 15.89 0.33
C THR A 98 0.69 15.99 0.13
N PRO A 99 1.27 17.21 0.11
CA PRO A 99 2.72 17.38 0.02
C PRO A 99 3.43 16.68 1.18
N SER A 100 4.65 16.18 0.96
CA SER A 100 5.34 15.37 1.99
C SER A 100 5.60 16.14 3.28
N TRP A 101 5.74 17.47 3.23
CA TRP A 101 5.89 18.30 4.44
C TRP A 101 4.61 18.34 5.29
N ILE A 102 3.42 18.27 4.69
CA ILE A 102 2.15 18.13 5.42
C ILE A 102 2.05 16.74 6.02
N CYS A 103 2.34 15.69 5.24
CA CYS A 103 2.37 14.31 5.75
C CYS A 103 3.33 14.19 6.95
N ASN A 104 4.50 14.83 6.84
CA ASN A 104 5.49 14.87 7.90
C ASN A 104 4.94 15.54 9.18
N ALA A 105 4.33 16.71 9.03
CA ALA A 105 3.74 17.46 10.15
C ALA A 105 2.71 16.61 10.90
N GLN A 106 1.82 15.94 10.17
CA GLN A 106 0.77 15.11 10.78
C GLN A 106 1.34 13.84 11.42
N ASN A 107 2.28 13.15 10.77
CA ASN A 107 2.96 12.00 11.36
C ASN A 107 3.77 12.38 12.60
N ASN A 108 4.34 13.60 12.65
CA ASN A 108 5.00 14.11 13.85
C ASN A 108 4.03 14.23 15.02
N LEU A 109 2.78 14.68 14.83
CA LEU A 109 1.78 14.72 15.92
C LEU A 109 1.49 13.32 16.49
N VAL A 110 1.41 12.31 15.63
CA VAL A 110 1.19 10.91 16.05
C VAL A 110 2.35 10.40 16.90
N ASP A 111 3.58 10.71 16.51
CA ASP A 111 4.77 10.32 17.25
C ASP A 111 4.94 11.13 18.52
N GLU A 112 4.67 12.43 18.51
CA GLU A 112 4.71 13.29 19.70
C GLU A 112 3.79 12.76 20.79
N HIS A 113 2.57 12.35 20.42
CA HIS A 113 1.64 11.73 21.35
C HIS A 113 2.18 10.40 21.90
N TRP A 114 2.84 9.58 21.09
CA TRP A 114 3.38 8.29 21.53
C TRP A 114 4.63 8.43 22.40
N PHE A 115 5.56 9.33 22.04
CA PHE A 115 6.84 9.54 22.71
C PHE A 115 6.77 10.54 23.86
N GLY A 116 5.71 11.35 23.94
CA GLY A 116 5.56 12.44 24.92
C GLY A 116 6.52 13.62 24.69
N ARG A 117 7.13 13.73 23.50
CA ARG A 117 8.06 14.81 23.13
C ARG A 117 8.09 15.07 21.64
N SER A 118 8.40 16.31 21.27
CA SER A 118 8.67 16.75 19.89
C SER A 118 10.00 16.25 19.34
N ASN A 119 10.16 16.43 18.02
CA ASN A 119 11.41 16.23 17.28
C ASN A 119 12.01 14.83 17.46
N VAL A 120 11.18 13.79 17.34
CA VAL A 120 11.61 12.39 17.49
C VAL A 120 12.37 11.92 16.25
N PHE A 121 11.73 12.03 15.08
CA PHE A 121 12.28 11.54 13.81
C PHE A 121 12.95 12.62 12.98
N ASN A 122 12.42 13.85 13.04
CA ASN A 122 12.97 15.00 12.34
C ASN A 122 12.62 16.29 13.08
N ILE A 123 13.30 17.36 12.71
CA ILE A 123 13.00 18.74 13.10
C ILE A 123 12.38 19.42 11.88
N GLN A 124 11.10 19.78 12.00
CA GLN A 124 10.37 20.46 10.92
C GLN A 124 10.68 21.96 10.89
N GLN A 125 10.84 22.51 9.69
CA GLN A 125 11.07 23.93 9.41
C GLN A 125 10.24 24.31 8.18
N ASP A 126 9.09 24.93 8.42
CA ASP A 126 8.10 25.27 7.37
C ASP A 126 7.74 24.04 6.51
N SER A 127 8.06 24.11 5.21
CA SER A 127 7.86 23.05 4.21
C SER A 127 9.05 22.10 4.06
N THR A 128 10.00 22.11 5.00
CA THR A 128 11.20 21.27 4.99
C THR A 128 11.42 20.60 6.35
N TRP A 129 12.30 19.61 6.42
CA TRP A 129 12.66 18.97 7.67
C TRP A 129 14.08 18.41 7.63
N THR A 130 14.69 18.29 8.80
CA THR A 130 16.01 17.65 8.97
C THR A 130 15.87 16.41 9.84
N ALA A 131 16.31 15.25 9.34
CA ALA A 131 16.27 14.00 10.09
C ALA A 131 17.11 14.08 11.38
N THR A 132 16.61 13.50 12.47
CA THR A 132 17.39 13.34 13.71
C THR A 132 18.48 12.29 13.50
N LYS A 133 19.58 12.39 14.27
CA LYS A 133 20.67 11.40 14.20
C LYS A 133 20.25 9.99 14.64
N GLN A 134 19.38 9.90 15.64
CA GLN A 134 18.92 8.64 16.23
C GLN A 134 17.57 8.85 16.92
N VAL A 135 16.74 7.81 16.91
CA VAL A 135 15.49 7.75 17.68
C VAL A 135 15.79 7.23 19.08
N VAL A 136 15.65 8.11 20.09
CA VAL A 136 15.89 7.78 21.49
C VAL A 136 14.59 7.40 22.19
N PHE A 137 14.60 6.21 22.81
CA PHE A 137 13.54 5.69 23.67
C PHE A 137 13.91 5.92 25.15
N SER A 138 12.89 6.14 25.98
CA SER A 138 13.08 6.22 27.43
C SER A 138 13.37 4.83 28.03
N GLU A 139 13.85 4.78 29.27
CA GLU A 139 14.04 3.51 30.00
C GLU A 139 12.71 2.86 30.46
N ASP A 140 11.57 3.45 30.11
CA ASP A 140 10.26 2.88 30.40
C ASP A 140 10.06 1.55 29.64
N LYS A 141 9.94 0.46 30.41
CA LYS A 141 9.71 -0.88 29.89
C LYS A 141 8.36 -1.03 29.17
N GLN A 142 7.42 -0.10 29.37
CA GLN A 142 6.12 -0.08 28.68
C GLN A 142 6.17 0.64 27.32
N HIS A 143 7.20 1.48 27.08
CA HIS A 143 7.35 2.26 25.84
C HIS A 143 8.68 1.95 25.14
N THR A 144 8.91 0.66 24.88
CA THR A 144 10.10 0.22 24.15
C THR A 144 9.94 0.39 22.64
N TRP A 145 11.05 0.36 21.90
CA TRP A 145 11.05 0.41 20.44
C TRP A 145 10.22 -0.70 19.80
N LYS A 146 10.15 -1.87 20.45
CA LYS A 146 9.32 -3.00 20.04
C LYS A 146 7.83 -2.65 20.11
N HIS A 147 7.40 -1.96 21.18
CA HIS A 147 6.03 -1.47 21.30
C HIS A 147 5.69 -0.41 20.25
N TYR A 148 6.64 0.47 19.91
CA TYR A 148 6.45 1.44 18.82
C TYR A 148 6.26 0.76 17.46
N VAL A 149 7.12 -0.21 17.15
CA VAL A 149 7.01 -1.01 15.91
C VAL A 149 5.67 -1.74 15.86
N ASP A 150 5.18 -2.24 16.99
CA ASP A 150 3.90 -2.95 17.07
C ASP A 150 2.65 -2.05 17.12
N ALA A 151 2.80 -0.74 17.31
CA ALA A 151 1.68 0.19 17.36
C ALA A 151 0.93 0.20 16.01
N ARG A 152 -0.36 -0.15 16.03
CA ARG A 152 -1.17 -0.23 14.81
C ARG A 152 -1.46 1.16 14.26
N ARG A 153 -1.33 1.31 12.95
CA ARG A 153 -1.60 2.54 12.19
C ARG A 153 -2.37 2.20 10.93
N ILE A 154 -3.28 3.08 10.52
CA ILE A 154 -4.04 2.93 9.28
C ILE A 154 -4.04 4.25 8.51
N GLU A 155 -3.79 4.19 7.21
CA GLU A 155 -4.01 5.29 6.28
C GLU A 155 -5.31 5.04 5.51
N VAL A 156 -6.33 5.87 5.76
CA VAL A 156 -7.64 5.79 5.11
C VAL A 156 -7.55 6.48 3.75
N SER A 157 -8.15 5.90 2.70
CA SER A 157 -8.10 6.41 1.31
C SER A 157 -6.66 6.78 0.91
N CYS A 158 -5.78 5.78 0.94
CA CYS A 158 -4.34 6.01 1.00
C CYS A 158 -3.72 6.50 -0.31
N GLY A 159 -4.41 6.46 -1.45
CA GLY A 159 -3.80 6.77 -2.74
C GLY A 159 -2.52 5.92 -2.94
N GLU A 160 -1.38 6.59 -3.13
CA GLU A 160 -0.03 5.98 -3.26
C GLU A 160 0.68 5.70 -1.90
N ALA A 161 -0.06 5.84 -0.79
CA ALA A 161 0.32 5.67 0.61
C ALA A 161 1.42 6.62 1.16
N PRO A 162 1.35 7.95 0.90
CA PRO A 162 2.36 8.90 1.34
C PRO A 162 2.48 9.07 2.86
N TYR A 163 1.48 8.68 3.65
CA TYR A 163 1.60 8.67 5.12
C TYR A 163 2.24 7.39 5.65
N LEU A 164 2.19 6.27 4.91
CA LEU A 164 2.87 5.04 5.29
C LEU A 164 4.33 5.01 4.82
N VAL A 165 4.60 5.36 3.56
CA VAL A 165 5.94 5.36 2.96
C VAL A 165 6.14 6.58 2.08
N SER A 166 7.37 7.08 2.00
CA SER A 166 7.65 8.37 1.35
C SER A 166 8.95 8.29 0.55
N ARG A 167 8.95 7.47 -0.50
CA ARG A 167 10.11 7.28 -1.38
C ARG A 167 10.45 8.55 -2.18
N TYR A 168 9.45 9.39 -2.45
CA TYR A 168 9.54 10.65 -3.16
C TYR A 168 8.51 11.65 -2.63
N ASP A 169 8.69 12.93 -2.94
CA ASP A 169 7.68 13.94 -2.71
C ASP A 169 6.54 13.80 -3.72
N THR A 170 5.30 13.77 -3.24
CA THR A 170 4.10 13.53 -4.06
C THR A 170 3.77 14.68 -5.01
N VAL A 171 4.34 15.86 -4.80
CA VAL A 171 4.11 17.06 -5.63
C VAL A 171 5.25 17.25 -6.62
N THR A 172 6.50 17.17 -6.17
CA THR A 172 7.67 17.42 -7.03
C THR A 172 8.19 16.16 -7.73
N GLY A 173 7.96 14.99 -7.14
CA GLY A 173 8.55 13.73 -7.58
C GLY A 173 10.03 13.59 -7.22
N GLU A 174 10.58 14.52 -6.44
CA GLU A 174 11.97 14.41 -6.00
C GLU A 174 12.11 13.25 -5.00
N PRO A 175 13.13 12.39 -5.15
CA PRO A 175 13.37 11.29 -4.23
C PRO A 175 13.69 11.80 -2.83
N ILE A 176 13.25 11.06 -1.82
CA ILE A 176 13.55 11.37 -0.42
C ILE A 176 14.55 10.34 0.12
N GLU A 177 15.70 10.85 0.57
CA GLU A 177 16.76 10.09 1.24
C GLU A 177 16.22 9.20 2.35
N LEU A 178 16.72 7.97 2.46
CA LEU A 178 16.13 6.90 3.29
C LEU A 178 15.80 7.31 4.74
N PHE A 179 16.71 8.03 5.40
CA PHE A 179 16.49 8.49 6.79
C PHE A 179 15.73 9.81 6.92
N SER A 180 15.57 10.53 5.82
CA SER A 180 14.70 11.69 5.72
C SER A 180 13.27 11.30 5.36
N ARG A 181 12.99 10.04 5.02
CA ARG A 181 11.63 9.55 4.77
C ARG A 181 10.75 9.71 6.03
N ILE A 182 9.50 10.10 5.81
CA ILE A 182 8.56 10.57 6.82
C ILE A 182 7.40 9.62 7.08
N GLY A 183 7.25 8.56 6.29
CA GLY A 183 6.14 7.62 6.40
C GLY A 183 6.14 6.84 7.72
N LEU A 184 4.97 6.45 8.23
CA LEU A 184 4.85 5.71 9.48
C LEU A 184 5.56 4.35 9.41
N LEU A 185 5.57 3.70 8.25
CA LEU A 185 6.35 2.47 8.04
C LEU A 185 7.84 2.78 7.91
N ASP A 186 8.24 3.85 7.22
CA ASP A 186 9.63 4.31 7.15
C ASP A 186 10.20 4.53 8.57
N ARG A 187 9.44 5.25 9.41
CA ARG A 187 9.79 5.51 10.82
C ARG A 187 9.95 4.22 11.62
N LYS A 188 9.05 3.25 11.45
CA LYS A 188 9.17 1.93 12.09
C LYS A 188 10.40 1.17 11.61
N LEU A 189 10.67 1.13 10.31
CA LEU A 189 11.84 0.43 9.75
C LEU A 189 13.16 1.10 10.12
N ARG A 190 13.18 2.44 10.25
CA ARG A 190 14.28 3.18 10.84
C ARG A 190 14.53 2.74 12.28
N VAL A 191 13.48 2.69 13.12
CA VAL A 191 13.58 2.22 14.51
C VAL A 191 14.13 0.79 14.58
N VAL A 192 13.64 -0.12 13.73
CA VAL A 192 14.16 -1.50 13.65
C VAL A 192 15.65 -1.50 13.28
N THR A 193 16.02 -0.72 12.27
CA THR A 193 17.40 -0.63 11.75
C THR A 193 18.37 -0.05 12.78
N GLU A 194 17.94 0.90 13.60
CA GLU A 194 18.77 1.51 14.64
C GLU A 194 18.94 0.63 15.89
N ASN A 195 18.09 -0.38 16.10
CA ASN A 195 18.01 -1.12 17.37
C ASN A 195 18.25 -2.64 17.25
N ALA A 196 18.03 -3.25 16.09
CA ALA A 196 18.22 -4.70 15.94
C ALA A 196 19.68 -5.11 16.09
N SER A 197 19.95 -6.19 16.84
CA SER A 197 21.32 -6.67 17.08
C SER A 197 21.92 -7.43 15.90
N ASP A 198 21.07 -8.07 15.10
CA ASP A 198 21.46 -8.98 14.04
C ASP A 198 20.37 -9.09 12.97
N GLU A 199 20.70 -9.80 11.88
CA GLU A 199 19.82 -10.02 10.74
C GLU A 199 18.51 -10.75 11.11
N SER A 200 18.55 -11.69 12.05
CA SER A 200 17.37 -12.43 12.47
C SER A 200 16.40 -11.53 13.23
N GLU A 201 16.92 -10.72 14.16
CA GLU A 201 16.13 -9.72 14.86
C GLU A 201 15.59 -8.65 13.90
N TRP A 202 16.42 -8.17 12.97
CA TRP A 202 16.01 -7.19 11.97
C TRP A 202 14.87 -7.71 11.10
N LEU A 203 15.01 -8.91 10.52
CA LEU A 203 13.97 -9.53 9.68
C LEU A 203 12.66 -9.71 10.46
N LYS A 204 12.75 -10.23 11.70
CA LYS A 204 11.58 -10.41 12.55
C LYS A 204 10.83 -9.09 12.75
N TRP A 205 11.53 -8.04 13.14
CA TRP A 205 10.89 -6.77 13.48
C TRP A 205 10.53 -5.93 12.25
N ALA A 206 11.22 -6.10 11.12
CA ALA A 206 10.80 -5.56 9.84
C ALA A 206 9.43 -6.15 9.45
N TYR A 207 9.25 -7.48 9.50
CA TYR A 207 7.93 -8.07 9.23
C TYR A 207 6.86 -7.57 10.23
N ARG A 208 7.20 -7.43 11.52
CA ARG A 208 6.28 -6.85 12.52
C ARG A 208 5.86 -5.42 12.17
N ALA A 209 6.77 -4.60 11.63
CA ALA A 209 6.46 -3.25 11.17
C ALA A 209 5.40 -3.28 10.06
N TYR A 210 5.59 -4.12 9.03
CA TYR A 210 4.61 -4.32 7.95
C TYR A 210 3.26 -4.83 8.47
N GLU A 211 3.27 -5.81 9.37
CA GLU A 211 2.05 -6.37 9.99
C GLU A 211 1.26 -5.34 10.82
N SER A 212 1.89 -4.22 11.21
CA SER A 212 1.29 -3.18 12.06
C SER A 212 0.69 -2.00 11.30
N VAL A 213 1.01 -1.84 10.01
CA VAL A 213 0.49 -0.75 9.18
C VAL A 213 -0.56 -1.27 8.22
N TYR A 214 -1.62 -0.50 8.05
CA TYR A 214 -2.78 -0.84 7.23
C TYR A 214 -3.14 0.35 6.34
N GLY A 215 -3.89 0.11 5.28
CA GLY A 215 -4.51 1.17 4.50
C GLY A 215 -5.56 0.61 3.55
N PHE A 216 -6.42 1.48 3.04
CA PHE A 216 -7.33 1.08 1.96
C PHE A 216 -7.46 2.19 0.94
N GLU A 217 -7.75 1.77 -0.28
CA GLU A 217 -7.95 2.67 -1.42
C GLU A 217 -9.09 2.15 -2.30
N PHE A 218 -9.81 3.06 -2.94
CA PHE A 218 -10.87 2.73 -3.88
C PHE A 218 -10.29 2.35 -5.25
N GLN A 219 -9.38 3.16 -5.79
CA GLN A 219 -8.85 2.99 -7.14
C GLN A 219 -7.73 1.94 -7.19
N GLY A 220 -7.85 0.94 -8.06
CA GLY A 220 -6.91 -0.19 -8.08
C GLY A 220 -5.52 0.19 -8.56
N ASP A 221 -5.41 1.18 -9.45
CA ASP A 221 -4.11 1.68 -9.92
C ASP A 221 -3.33 2.38 -8.80
N ASN A 222 -4.00 3.25 -8.04
CA ASN A 222 -3.41 3.90 -6.87
C ASN A 222 -3.02 2.88 -5.79
N LEU A 223 -3.89 1.90 -5.53
CA LEU A 223 -3.60 0.83 -4.57
C LEU A 223 -2.37 0.01 -4.97
N LEU A 224 -2.21 -0.31 -6.27
CA LEU A 224 -1.03 -1.02 -6.76
C LEU A 224 0.25 -0.21 -6.51
N LEU A 225 0.26 1.08 -6.86
CA LEU A 225 1.38 1.99 -6.60
C LEU A 225 1.75 2.05 -5.11
N ALA A 226 0.75 2.11 -4.22
CA ALA A 226 0.98 2.05 -2.78
C ALA A 226 1.66 0.72 -2.37
N ARG A 227 1.14 -0.42 -2.84
CA ARG A 227 1.70 -1.75 -2.53
C ARG A 227 3.14 -1.89 -3.03
N GLU A 228 3.46 -1.33 -4.19
CA GLU A 228 4.80 -1.29 -4.77
C GLU A 228 5.75 -0.38 -3.99
N ASN A 229 5.30 0.82 -3.62
CA ASN A 229 6.06 1.73 -2.77
C ASN A 229 6.45 1.06 -1.44
N LEU A 230 5.53 0.29 -0.84
CA LEU A 230 5.83 -0.52 0.35
C LEU A 230 6.86 -1.62 0.05
N LEU A 231 6.72 -2.37 -1.05
CA LEU A 231 7.68 -3.42 -1.41
C LEU A 231 9.10 -2.87 -1.62
N TYR A 232 9.24 -1.77 -2.36
CA TYR A 232 10.53 -1.13 -2.61
C TYR A 232 11.12 -0.52 -1.34
N THR A 233 10.28 0.00 -0.44
CA THR A 233 10.73 0.43 0.88
C THR A 233 11.36 -0.72 1.68
N PHE A 234 10.80 -1.94 1.62
CA PHE A 234 11.42 -3.12 2.25
C PHE A 234 12.81 -3.41 1.67
N ILE A 235 12.94 -3.33 0.35
CA ILE A 235 14.19 -3.56 -0.38
C ILE A 235 15.25 -2.52 0.02
N ASP A 236 14.88 -1.23 0.06
CA ASP A 236 15.78 -0.12 0.39
C ASP A 236 16.34 -0.28 1.82
N TYR A 237 15.45 -0.50 2.79
CA TYR A 237 15.85 -0.71 4.18
C TYR A 237 16.68 -1.99 4.37
N MET A 238 16.37 -3.08 3.66
CA MET A 238 17.18 -4.30 3.73
C MET A 238 18.58 -4.11 3.15
N ARG A 239 18.69 -3.43 2.00
CA ARG A 239 19.99 -3.10 1.41
C ARG A 239 20.81 -2.23 2.33
N TYR A 240 20.17 -1.26 2.98
CA TYR A 240 20.85 -0.41 3.94
C TYR A 240 21.30 -1.19 5.19
N ALA A 241 20.39 -1.93 5.83
CA ALA A 241 20.63 -2.55 7.13
C ALA A 241 21.49 -3.82 7.04
N LEU A 242 21.21 -4.68 6.06
CA LEU A 242 21.82 -6.01 5.93
C LEU A 242 22.88 -6.09 4.82
N LYS A 243 23.08 -5.01 4.05
CA LYS A 243 24.04 -4.96 2.92
C LYS A 243 23.83 -6.05 1.87
N ARG A 244 22.59 -6.52 1.73
CA ARG A 244 22.18 -7.50 0.72
C ARG A 244 20.79 -7.19 0.18
N THR A 245 20.45 -7.78 -0.95
CA THR A 245 19.08 -7.78 -1.47
C THR A 245 18.23 -8.85 -0.77
N PRO A 246 16.91 -8.64 -0.67
CA PRO A 246 15.99 -9.70 -0.27
C PRO A 246 16.08 -10.93 -1.18
N THR A 247 15.87 -12.09 -0.59
CA THR A 247 15.55 -13.32 -1.32
C THR A 247 14.11 -13.29 -1.82
N LEU A 248 13.80 -14.09 -2.84
CA LEU A 248 12.43 -14.20 -3.36
C LEU A 248 11.42 -14.61 -2.26
N ASN A 249 11.81 -15.49 -1.34
CA ASN A 249 10.94 -15.91 -0.24
C ASN A 249 10.64 -14.77 0.74
N GLU A 250 11.63 -13.91 1.01
CA GLU A 250 11.43 -12.70 1.84
C GLU A 250 10.50 -11.70 1.13
N LEU A 251 10.68 -11.50 -0.18
CA LEU A 251 9.80 -10.65 -1.00
C LEU A 251 8.36 -11.16 -1.04
N LYS A 252 8.16 -12.45 -1.30
CA LYS A 252 6.82 -13.07 -1.28
C LYS A 252 6.16 -12.95 0.08
N LYS A 253 6.93 -13.09 1.17
CA LYS A 253 6.42 -12.94 2.53
C LYS A 253 5.96 -11.50 2.80
N VAL A 254 6.77 -10.50 2.48
CA VAL A 254 6.36 -9.09 2.68
C VAL A 254 5.23 -8.68 1.74
N ALA A 255 5.25 -9.11 0.48
CA ALA A 255 4.15 -8.86 -0.48
C ALA A 255 2.83 -9.49 -0.03
N THR A 256 2.89 -10.66 0.62
CA THR A 256 1.71 -11.28 1.24
C THR A 256 1.17 -10.43 2.37
N ILE A 257 2.04 -9.84 3.21
CA ILE A 257 1.60 -8.92 4.26
C ILE A 257 0.98 -7.66 3.64
N ILE A 258 1.66 -7.06 2.66
CA ILE A 258 1.21 -5.87 1.93
C ILE A 258 -0.19 -6.08 1.33
N SER A 259 -0.42 -7.17 0.60
CA SER A 259 -1.74 -7.46 -0.02
C SER A 259 -2.87 -7.72 0.98
N TRP A 260 -2.55 -8.14 2.22
CA TRP A 260 -3.53 -8.23 3.32
C TRP A 260 -3.79 -6.90 4.01
N ASN A 261 -2.78 -6.04 4.07
CA ASN A 261 -2.80 -4.84 4.89
C ASN A 261 -3.20 -3.58 4.13
N LEU A 262 -2.93 -3.54 2.83
CA LEU A 262 -3.40 -2.53 1.89
C LEU A 262 -4.43 -3.19 0.98
N TRP A 263 -5.71 -2.93 1.18
CA TRP A 263 -6.79 -3.60 0.43
C TRP A 263 -7.67 -2.61 -0.33
N GLN A 264 -8.39 -3.13 -1.34
CA GLN A 264 -9.30 -2.32 -2.13
C GLN A 264 -10.67 -2.23 -1.45
N MET A 265 -11.17 -1.02 -1.20
CA MET A 265 -12.44 -0.86 -0.49
C MET A 265 -13.11 0.47 -0.81
N ASP A 266 -14.44 0.43 -0.89
CA ASP A 266 -15.28 1.60 -0.80
C ASP A 266 -15.47 2.01 0.67
N GLY A 267 -14.98 3.21 1.01
CA GLY A 267 -15.04 3.74 2.38
C GLY A 267 -16.46 4.00 2.91
N LEU A 268 -17.47 4.06 2.03
CA LEU A 268 -18.88 4.24 2.41
C LEU A 268 -19.56 2.90 2.67
N THR A 269 -19.31 1.91 1.80
CA THR A 269 -19.96 0.59 1.89
C THR A 269 -19.14 -0.44 2.66
N TYR A 270 -17.86 -0.18 2.95
CA TYR A 270 -16.91 -1.11 3.56
C TYR A 270 -16.75 -2.45 2.80
N GLY A 271 -17.21 -2.51 1.55
CA GLY A 271 -17.07 -3.65 0.65
C GLY A 271 -16.11 -3.34 -0.51
N PRO A 272 -15.82 -4.34 -1.36
CA PRO A 272 -15.08 -4.11 -2.59
C PRO A 272 -15.77 -3.06 -3.46
N PRO A 273 -15.03 -2.19 -4.17
CA PRO A 273 -15.63 -1.18 -5.03
C PRO A 273 -16.51 -1.79 -6.12
N LEU A 274 -17.59 -1.08 -6.48
CA LEU A 274 -18.50 -1.43 -7.58
C LEU A 274 -19.14 -2.84 -7.46
N CYS A 275 -19.12 -3.45 -6.27
CA CYS A 275 -19.60 -4.81 -6.10
C CYS A 275 -21.12 -4.91 -6.38
N ASP A 276 -21.91 -3.87 -6.08
CA ASP A 276 -23.34 -3.81 -6.42
C ASP A 276 -23.57 -3.92 -7.93
N ILE A 277 -22.77 -3.20 -8.71
CA ILE A 277 -22.83 -3.19 -10.18
C ILE A 277 -22.38 -4.53 -10.75
N GLN A 278 -21.29 -5.10 -10.22
CA GLN A 278 -20.82 -6.42 -10.65
C GLN A 278 -21.86 -7.52 -10.37
N GLU A 279 -22.53 -7.47 -9.23
CA GLU A 279 -23.62 -8.40 -8.93
C GLU A 279 -24.82 -8.22 -9.85
N GLU A 280 -25.21 -6.98 -10.18
CA GLU A 280 -26.28 -6.70 -11.14
C GLU A 280 -25.93 -7.21 -12.54
N MET A 281 -24.70 -6.99 -13.01
CA MET A 281 -24.21 -7.54 -14.29
C MET A 281 -24.21 -9.08 -14.30
N ASN A 282 -23.78 -9.70 -13.20
CA ASN A 282 -23.81 -11.15 -13.06
C ASN A 282 -25.24 -11.71 -13.00
N GLN A 283 -26.17 -10.98 -12.36
CA GLN A 283 -27.58 -11.36 -12.36
C GLN A 283 -28.19 -11.24 -13.75
N LEU A 284 -28.01 -10.10 -14.44
CA LEU A 284 -28.51 -9.91 -15.80
C LEU A 284 -28.00 -11.00 -16.75
N SER A 285 -26.71 -11.34 -16.70
CA SER A 285 -26.16 -12.43 -17.52
C SER A 285 -26.68 -13.83 -17.15
N LEU A 286 -27.09 -14.07 -15.89
CA LEU A 286 -27.78 -15.30 -15.48
C LEU A 286 -29.26 -15.32 -15.90
N PHE A 287 -29.93 -14.17 -15.86
CA PHE A 287 -31.37 -14.04 -16.17
C PHE A 287 -31.65 -13.88 -17.67
N ASP A 288 -30.65 -13.57 -18.50
CA ASP A 288 -30.74 -13.72 -19.96
C ASP A 288 -31.00 -15.18 -20.40
N PHE A 289 -30.92 -16.15 -19.48
CA PHE A 289 -31.32 -17.55 -19.70
C PHE A 289 -32.68 -17.94 -19.10
N ILE A 290 -33.35 -17.09 -18.32
CA ILE A 290 -34.62 -17.41 -17.64
C ILE A 290 -35.53 -16.18 -17.62
N GLU A 291 -36.59 -16.20 -18.44
CA GLU A 291 -37.65 -15.20 -18.35
C GLU A 291 -38.32 -15.21 -16.96
N THR A 292 -38.67 -14.00 -16.52
CA THR A 292 -39.67 -13.59 -15.53
C THR A 292 -39.33 -13.36 -14.05
N GLU A 293 -39.85 -12.20 -13.63
CA GLU A 293 -40.27 -11.70 -12.32
C GLU A 293 -39.26 -11.00 -11.40
N THR A 294 -39.32 -9.67 -11.48
CA THR A 294 -38.74 -8.67 -10.58
C THR A 294 -39.13 -8.91 -9.12
N LEU A 295 -38.19 -9.44 -8.35
CA LEU A 295 -38.16 -9.29 -6.90
C LEU A 295 -37.15 -8.20 -6.57
N ILE A 296 -37.65 -7.04 -6.12
CA ILE A 296 -36.83 -6.03 -5.44
C ILE A 296 -36.46 -6.63 -4.08
N VAL A 297 -35.42 -7.46 -4.08
CA VAL A 297 -34.78 -7.92 -2.86
C VAL A 297 -33.93 -6.76 -2.36
N GLN A 298 -34.28 -6.21 -1.19
CA GLN A 298 -33.36 -5.39 -0.42
C GLN A 298 -32.11 -6.24 -0.15
N LYS A 299 -31.05 -6.08 -0.95
CA LYS A 299 -29.86 -6.94 -0.89
C LYS A 299 -29.16 -6.71 0.46
N PRO A 300 -29.05 -7.74 1.32
CA PRO A 300 -28.28 -7.64 2.54
C PRO A 300 -26.81 -7.42 2.19
N ALA A 301 -26.12 -6.61 2.98
CA ALA A 301 -24.76 -6.11 2.73
C ALA A 301 -23.81 -7.18 2.16
N GLN A 302 -23.55 -7.01 0.86
CA GLN A 302 -22.35 -7.28 0.10
C GLN A 302 -21.10 -7.62 0.94
N SER A 303 -20.33 -8.63 0.51
CA SER A 303 -19.14 -9.15 1.19
C SER A 303 -18.26 -8.02 1.76
N ARG A 304 -18.29 -7.80 3.07
CA ARG A 304 -17.45 -6.78 3.72
C ARG A 304 -15.97 -7.12 3.54
N CYS A 305 -15.14 -6.10 3.36
CA CYS A 305 -13.71 -6.30 3.17
C CYS A 305 -13.07 -7.00 4.36
N LYS A 306 -12.19 -7.96 4.07
CA LYS A 306 -11.50 -8.78 5.06
C LYS A 306 -10.08 -8.28 5.25
N ILE A 307 -9.67 -8.19 6.51
CA ILE A 307 -8.28 -7.90 6.89
C ILE A 307 -7.75 -8.97 7.84
N LYS A 308 -6.43 -9.04 7.96
CA LYS A 308 -5.78 -9.99 8.85
C LYS A 308 -5.28 -9.31 10.12
N ASP A 309 -5.76 -9.78 11.28
CA ASP A 309 -5.15 -9.46 12.56
C ASP A 309 -3.96 -10.41 12.77
N TRP A 310 -2.76 -9.91 12.49
CA TRP A 310 -1.53 -10.72 12.54
C TRP A 310 -1.17 -11.23 13.94
N ARG A 311 -1.61 -10.53 15.00
CA ARG A 311 -1.32 -10.93 16.39
C ARG A 311 -2.13 -12.14 16.80
N SER A 312 -3.42 -12.09 16.54
CA SER A 312 -4.35 -13.19 16.84
C SER A 312 -4.41 -14.25 15.75
N LYS A 313 -3.82 -13.96 14.58
CA LYS A 313 -3.81 -14.81 13.38
C LYS A 313 -5.23 -15.09 12.84
N VAL A 314 -6.18 -14.19 13.10
CA VAL A 314 -7.54 -14.30 12.57
C VAL A 314 -7.76 -13.35 11.40
N ILE A 315 -8.67 -13.76 10.51
CA ILE A 315 -9.22 -12.89 9.47
C ILE A 315 -10.52 -12.32 10.02
N VAL A 316 -10.69 -11.01 9.93
CA VAL A 316 -11.87 -10.29 10.40
C VAL A 316 -12.41 -9.42 9.30
N GLU A 317 -13.71 -9.15 9.33
CA GLU A 317 -14.31 -8.10 8.52
C GLU A 317 -13.88 -6.74 9.08
N TYR A 318 -13.39 -5.84 8.24
CA TYR A 318 -12.98 -4.50 8.70
C TYR A 318 -14.14 -3.75 9.37
N TYR A 319 -15.37 -3.95 8.86
CA TYR A 319 -16.57 -3.29 9.37
C TYR A 319 -16.90 -3.62 10.84
N SER A 320 -16.60 -4.83 11.32
CA SER A 320 -16.83 -5.17 12.75
C SER A 320 -15.93 -4.36 13.69
N LEU A 321 -14.73 -4.00 13.23
CA LEU A 321 -13.81 -3.14 14.00
C LEU A 321 -14.32 -1.70 14.10
N VAL A 322 -14.95 -1.19 13.06
CA VAL A 322 -15.53 0.16 13.04
C VAL A 322 -16.71 0.27 14.01
N LYS A 323 -17.49 -0.81 14.16
CA LYS A 323 -18.60 -0.88 15.13
C LYS A 323 -18.18 -1.06 16.58
N GLY A 324 -16.90 -1.33 16.85
CA GLY A 324 -16.42 -1.67 18.19
C GLY A 324 -16.87 -3.06 18.65
N GLU A 325 -17.24 -3.95 17.73
CA GLU A 325 -17.57 -5.35 18.02
C GLU A 325 -16.25 -6.13 18.20
N ARG A 326 -15.73 -6.17 19.42
CA ARG A 326 -14.62 -7.04 19.84
C ARG A 326 -14.87 -7.67 21.20
#